data_AF-A0A6N2AFA0-F1
#
_entry.id   AF-A0A6N2AFA0-F1
#
_cell.length_a   1.000
_cell.length_b   1.000
_cell.length_c   1.000
_cell.angle_alpha   90.00
_cell.angle_beta   90.00
_cell.angle_gamma   90.00
#
_symmetry.space_group_name_H-M   'P 1'
#
loop_
_entity.id
_entity.type
_entity.pdbx_description
1 polymer ?
#
loop_
_entity_poly.entity_id
_entity_poly.type
_entity_poly.pdbx_seq_one_letter_code
_entity_poly.pdbx_strand_id
1 'polypeptide(L)'
;MDSFGFYNSSMGLNSDTVSVIAQCRGDVQLQACRDCISNATRKILEVCRYKRWALGYYDHCMLRYSNESIIGNLATQPERILFNIANASSPDEFMQDLETMLENLRSEASQGGMHKYASNSTQGPDFQTIHALVQCTADLTAQDCFNCLDSGF
;
A
#
# COMPACT_ATOMS: atom_id res chain seq x y z
N MET A 1 -2.56 6.85 15.26
CA MET A 1 -1.78 6.97 14.03
C MET A 1 -0.47 7.63 14.38
N ASP A 2 0.65 7.03 13.97
CA ASP A 2 1.99 7.55 14.20
C ASP A 2 2.35 8.70 13.24
N SER A 3 3.60 9.17 13.29
CA SER A 3 4.10 10.24 12.42
C SER A 3 4.24 9.83 10.95
N PHE A 4 4.22 8.54 10.64
CA PHE A 4 4.30 8.00 9.27
C PHE A 4 2.93 7.64 8.69
N GLY A 5 1.85 7.98 9.39
CA GLY A 5 0.49 7.74 8.91
C GLY A 5 0.05 6.28 9.04
N PHE A 6 0.70 5.49 9.91
CA PHE A 6 0.33 4.11 10.17
C PHE A 6 -0.40 3.95 11.50
N TYR A 7 -1.34 3.01 11.54
CA TYR A 7 -2.06 2.62 12.75
C TYR A 7 -2.54 1.18 12.62
N ASN A 8 -2.34 0.39 13.66
CA ASN A 8 -2.96 -0.91 13.80
C ASN A 8 -3.52 -1.08 15.22
N SER A 9 -4.53 -1.93 15.36
CA SER A 9 -5.10 -2.29 16.65
C SER A 9 -5.93 -3.56 16.53
N SER A 10 -6.06 -4.28 17.65
CA SER A 10 -7.00 -5.38 17.80
C SER A 10 -7.89 -5.12 19.00
N MET A 11 -9.19 -5.38 18.87
CA MET A 11 -10.18 -5.21 19.92
C MET A 11 -11.13 -6.42 19.98
N GLY A 12 -11.67 -6.73 21.14
CA GLY A 12 -12.57 -7.88 21.35
C GLY A 12 -11.87 -9.07 22.01
N LEU A 13 -12.62 -10.16 22.21
CA LEU A 13 -12.14 -11.39 22.84
C LEU A 13 -12.60 -12.59 22.02
N ASN A 14 -11.73 -13.60 21.91
CA ASN A 14 -12.03 -14.87 21.22
C ASN A 14 -12.58 -14.63 19.80
N SER A 15 -13.76 -15.18 19.49
CA SER A 15 -14.43 -15.06 18.18
C SER A 15 -14.89 -13.65 17.82
N ASP A 16 -14.91 -12.72 18.79
CA ASP A 16 -15.33 -11.34 18.59
C ASP A 16 -14.12 -10.40 18.37
N THR A 17 -12.91 -10.95 18.24
CA THR A 17 -11.71 -10.17 17.96
C THR A 17 -11.78 -9.57 16.56
N VAL A 18 -11.50 -8.27 16.45
CA VAL A 18 -11.37 -7.54 15.20
C VAL A 18 -10.02 -6.84 15.18
N SER A 19 -9.25 -7.05 14.12
CA SER A 19 -8.01 -6.36 13.82
C SER A 19 -8.22 -5.29 12.75
N VAL A 20 -7.55 -4.16 12.89
CA VAL A 20 -7.60 -3.03 11.98
C VAL A 20 -6.19 -2.61 11.58
N ILE A 21 -6.00 -2.29 10.31
CA ILE A 21 -4.83 -1.59 9.78
C ILE A 21 -5.31 -0.37 9.00
N ALA A 22 -4.75 0.79 9.32
CA ALA A 22 -4.91 2.03 8.59
C ALA A 22 -3.53 2.54 8.20
N GLN A 23 -3.34 2.88 6.93
CA GLN A 23 -2.05 3.35 6.43
C GLN A 23 -2.26 4.46 5.42
N CYS A 24 -1.47 5.52 5.54
CA CYS A 24 -1.40 6.57 4.54
C CYS A 24 -0.31 6.28 3.51
N ARG A 25 -0.42 6.90 2.33
CA ARG A 25 0.66 6.87 1.35
C ARG A 25 1.86 7.68 1.89
N GLY A 26 3.08 7.17 1.75
CA GLY A 26 4.25 7.70 2.46
C GLY A 26 4.63 9.15 2.14
N ASP A 27 4.25 9.66 0.97
CA ASP A 27 4.46 11.04 0.53
C ASP A 27 3.34 12.02 0.97
N VAL A 28 2.29 11.53 1.64
CA VAL A 28 1.11 12.35 2.00
C VAL A 28 1.32 13.07 3.33
N GLN A 29 1.03 14.37 3.34
CA GLN A 29 1.03 15.16 4.57
C GLN A 29 0.04 14.61 5.61
N LEU A 30 0.45 14.58 6.88
CA LEU A 30 -0.29 13.93 7.96
C LEU A 30 -1.74 14.42 8.09
N GLN A 31 -2.03 15.70 7.82
CA GLN A 31 -3.40 16.21 7.87
C GLN A 31 -4.28 15.63 6.75
N ALA A 32 -3.81 15.66 5.50
CA ALA A 32 -4.52 15.06 4.36
C ALA A 32 -4.72 13.54 4.54
N CYS A 33 -3.72 12.89 5.14
CA CYS A 33 -3.77 11.49 5.57
C CYS A 33 -4.90 11.22 6.58
N ARG A 34 -5.02 12.04 7.65
CA ARG A 34 -6.10 11.93 8.63
C ARG A 34 -7.48 12.14 8.01
N ASP A 35 -7.60 13.11 7.11
CA ASP A 35 -8.85 13.40 6.41
C ASP A 35 -9.26 12.21 5.50
N CYS A 36 -8.29 11.61 4.80
CA CYS A 36 -8.51 10.41 4.00
C CYS A 36 -9.03 9.25 4.86
N ILE A 37 -8.37 8.96 5.99
CA ILE A 37 -8.75 7.86 6.88
C ILE A 37 -10.13 8.07 7.50
N SER A 38 -10.47 9.31 7.87
CA SER A 38 -11.81 9.64 8.39
C SER A 38 -12.90 9.38 7.35
N ASN A 39 -12.67 9.81 6.10
CA ASN A 39 -13.60 9.56 5.00
C ASN A 39 -13.70 8.07 4.65
N ALA A 40 -12.56 7.37 4.58
CA ALA A 40 -12.49 5.92 4.34
C ALA A 40 -13.26 5.14 5.41
N THR A 41 -13.15 5.53 6.68
CA THR A 41 -13.86 4.91 7.81
C THR A 41 -15.37 5.05 7.66
N ARG A 42 -15.86 6.25 7.31
CA ARG A 42 -17.29 6.45 7.04
C ARG A 42 -17.77 5.60 5.87
N LYS A 43 -17.01 5.57 4.78
CA LYS A 43 -17.38 4.89 3.54
C LYS A 43 -17.39 3.37 3.69
N ILE A 44 -16.40 2.80 4.38
CA ILE A 44 -16.32 1.34 4.54
C ILE A 44 -17.47 0.81 5.39
N LEU A 45 -17.93 1.57 6.40
CA LEU A 45 -19.08 1.20 7.22
C LEU A 45 -20.41 1.30 6.46
N GLU A 46 -20.51 2.23 5.50
CA GLU A 46 -21.66 2.40 4.62
C GLU A 46 -21.75 1.25 3.59
N VAL A 47 -20.66 0.97 2.89
CA VAL A 47 -20.63 0.05 1.74
C VAL A 47 -20.50 -1.41 2.18
N CYS A 48 -19.69 -1.69 3.21
CA CYS A 48 -19.37 -3.05 3.66
C CYS A 48 -20.17 -3.45 4.92
N ARG A 49 -21.42 -3.01 5.00
CA ARG A 49 -22.27 -3.28 6.17
C ARG A 49 -22.38 -4.78 6.46
N TYR A 50 -22.20 -5.15 7.72
CA TYR A 50 -22.26 -6.54 8.22
C TYR A 50 -21.22 -7.50 7.63
N LYS A 51 -20.16 -7.00 7.00
CA LYS A 51 -19.04 -7.84 6.54
C LYS A 51 -18.05 -8.05 7.68
N ARG A 52 -17.53 -9.27 7.80
CA ARG A 52 -16.53 -9.66 8.81
C ARG A 52 -15.13 -9.12 8.51
N TRP A 53 -14.88 -8.79 7.24
CA TRP A 53 -13.68 -8.10 6.81
C TRP A 53 -14.04 -7.13 5.67
N ALA A 54 -13.23 -6.09 5.52
CA ALA A 54 -13.24 -5.23 4.35
C ALA A 54 -11.89 -4.55 4.17
N LEU A 55 -11.61 -4.14 2.93
CA LEU A 55 -10.42 -3.42 2.54
C LEU A 55 -10.82 -2.29 1.59
N GLY A 56 -10.42 -1.08 1.89
CA GLY A 56 -10.60 0.10 1.04
C GLY A 56 -9.27 0.70 0.66
N TYR A 57 -9.04 0.90 -0.63
CA TYR A 57 -7.93 1.64 -1.21
C TYR A 57 -8.41 3.01 -1.69
N TYR A 58 -7.67 4.06 -1.34
CA TYR A 58 -7.91 5.44 -1.74
C TYR A 58 -6.58 6.09 -2.09
N ASP A 59 -6.60 7.17 -2.87
CA ASP A 59 -5.39 7.82 -3.40
C ASP A 59 -4.34 8.16 -2.33
N HIS A 60 -4.78 8.50 -1.12
CA HIS A 60 -3.92 8.94 -0.02
C HIS A 60 -3.84 7.95 1.16
N CYS A 61 -4.66 6.90 1.18
CA CYS A 61 -4.71 5.97 2.30
C CYS A 61 -5.40 4.64 1.98
N MET A 62 -5.14 3.64 2.83
CA MET A 62 -5.87 2.38 2.87
C MET A 62 -6.42 2.11 4.28
N LEU A 63 -7.53 1.40 4.36
CA LEU A 63 -8.12 0.92 5.60
C LEU A 63 -8.57 -0.54 5.44
N ARG A 64 -8.12 -1.41 6.34
CA ARG A 64 -8.49 -2.83 6.40
C ARG A 64 -8.99 -3.16 7.79
N TYR A 65 -10.11 -3.88 7.88
CA TYR A 65 -10.49 -4.58 9.10
C TYR A 65 -10.79 -6.04 8.79
N SER A 66 -10.58 -6.91 9.78
CA SER A 66 -10.88 -8.34 9.68
C SER A 66 -11.15 -8.93 11.05
N ASN A 67 -11.97 -9.98 11.11
CA ASN A 67 -12.08 -10.85 12.29
C ASN A 67 -10.94 -11.88 12.39
N GLU A 68 -10.06 -11.91 11.39
CA GLU A 68 -8.83 -12.70 11.38
C GLU A 68 -7.63 -11.84 11.79
N SER A 69 -6.57 -12.49 12.29
CA SER A 69 -5.30 -11.83 12.62
C SER A 69 -4.61 -11.35 11.34
N ILE A 70 -4.63 -10.04 11.09
CA ILE A 70 -3.98 -9.42 9.92
C ILE A 70 -2.68 -8.66 10.25
N ILE A 71 -2.42 -8.40 11.53
CA ILE A 71 -1.26 -7.60 11.96
C ILE A 71 -0.02 -8.49 11.99
N GLY A 72 1.03 -8.07 11.30
CA GLY A 72 2.31 -8.77 11.20
C GLY A 72 2.27 -10.01 10.29
N ASN A 73 1.15 -10.26 9.62
CA ASN A 73 0.97 -11.41 8.73
C ASN A 73 1.04 -10.94 7.28
N LEU A 74 1.97 -11.51 6.51
CA LEU A 74 2.09 -11.27 5.07
C LEU A 74 0.81 -11.74 4.37
N ALA A 75 0.15 -10.83 3.65
CA ALA A 75 -1.00 -11.13 2.82
C ALA A 75 -0.91 -10.36 1.50
N THR A 76 -0.80 -11.08 0.40
CA THR A 76 -0.80 -10.52 -0.98
C THR A 76 -2.20 -10.45 -1.59
N GLN A 77 -3.23 -10.92 -0.87
CA GLN A 77 -4.62 -10.92 -1.31
C GLN A 77 -5.55 -10.23 -0.29
N PRO A 78 -6.65 -9.60 -0.75
CA PRO A 78 -7.06 -9.47 -2.15
C PRO A 78 -6.26 -8.41 -2.92
N GLU A 79 -5.96 -8.70 -4.18
CA GLU A 79 -5.24 -7.79 -5.09
C GLU A 79 -6.19 -6.89 -5.91
N ARG A 80 -5.71 -5.69 -6.26
CA ARG A 80 -6.37 -4.76 -7.19
C ARG A 80 -5.36 -4.20 -8.18
N ILE A 81 -5.50 -4.58 -9.46
CA ILE A 81 -4.68 -4.08 -10.56
C ILE A 81 -5.47 -3.04 -11.35
N LEU A 82 -4.88 -1.87 -11.56
CA LEU A 82 -5.37 -0.83 -12.45
C LEU A 82 -4.30 -0.56 -13.51
N PHE A 83 -4.69 -0.45 -14.76
CA PHE A 83 -3.75 -0.23 -15.87
C PHE A 83 -4.24 0.88 -16.79
N ASN A 84 -3.27 1.57 -17.41
CA ASN A 84 -3.52 2.46 -18.53
C ASN A 84 -3.73 1.61 -19.79
N ILE A 85 -4.72 1.96 -20.61
CA ILE A 85 -5.02 1.28 -21.88
C ILE A 85 -4.18 1.81 -23.06
N ALA A 86 -3.45 2.90 -22.86
CA ALA A 86 -2.53 3.42 -23.86
C ALA A 86 -1.24 2.58 -23.91
N ASN A 87 -0.72 2.36 -25.13
CA ASN A 87 0.54 1.67 -25.32
C ASN A 87 1.73 2.62 -25.13
N ALA A 88 2.81 2.11 -24.54
CA ALA A 88 4.12 2.75 -24.61
C ALA A 88 4.66 2.67 -26.05
N SER A 89 5.35 3.72 -26.51
CA SER A 89 5.91 3.75 -27.86
C SER A 89 7.07 2.76 -28.06
N SER A 90 7.87 2.54 -27.01
CA SER A 90 8.95 1.55 -26.94
C SER A 90 8.72 0.63 -25.73
N PRO A 91 7.85 -0.39 -25.86
CA PRO A 91 7.44 -1.21 -24.72
C PRO A 91 8.59 -1.90 -23.97
N ASP A 92 9.55 -2.47 -24.71
CA ASP A 92 10.66 -3.22 -24.09
C ASP A 92 11.59 -2.30 -23.28
N GLU A 93 11.95 -1.14 -23.83
CA GLU A 93 12.77 -0.13 -23.14
C GLU A 93 12.04 0.44 -21.92
N PHE A 94 10.76 0.77 -22.07
CA PHE A 94 9.92 1.23 -20.98
C PHE A 94 9.86 0.22 -19.83
N MET A 95 9.64 -1.06 -20.15
CA MET A 95 9.58 -2.13 -19.15
C MET A 95 10.93 -2.34 -18.47
N GLN A 96 12.03 -2.33 -19.22
CA GLN A 96 13.37 -2.47 -18.64
C GLN A 96 13.70 -1.35 -17.64
N ASP A 97 13.39 -0.09 -17.99
CA ASP A 97 13.60 1.06 -17.12
C ASP A 97 12.69 1.01 -15.88
N LEU A 98 11.42 0.60 -16.07
CA LEU A 98 10.46 0.45 -14.99
C LEU A 98 10.86 -0.65 -14.01
N GLU A 99 11.22 -1.84 -14.49
CA GLU A 99 11.65 -2.98 -13.67
C GLU A 99 12.90 -2.62 -12.84
N THR A 100 13.90 -2.02 -13.49
CA THR A 100 15.12 -1.55 -12.81
C THR A 100 14.78 -0.55 -11.70
N MET A 101 13.85 0.38 -11.96
CA MET A 101 13.43 1.34 -10.94
C MET A 101 12.67 0.65 -9.79
N LEU A 102 11.75 -0.26 -10.08
CA LEU A 102 10.95 -0.97 -9.08
C LEU A 102 11.79 -1.88 -8.18
N GLU A 103 12.82 -2.55 -8.72
CA GLU A 103 13.77 -3.36 -7.93
C GLU A 103 14.54 -2.53 -6.88
N ASN A 104 14.98 -1.33 -7.29
CA ASN A 104 15.66 -0.38 -6.40
C ASN A 104 14.70 0.13 -5.31
N LEU A 105 13.50 0.56 -5.70
CA LEU A 105 12.48 1.04 -4.78
C LEU A 105 12.06 -0.03 -3.77
N ARG A 106 11.93 -1.29 -4.20
CA ARG A 106 11.65 -2.42 -3.32
C ARG A 106 12.69 -2.57 -2.23
N SER A 107 13.97 -2.50 -2.62
CA SER A 107 15.09 -2.61 -1.69
C SER A 107 15.10 -1.45 -0.68
N GLU A 108 14.81 -0.23 -1.13
CA GLU A 108 14.71 0.95 -0.26
C GLU A 108 13.52 0.86 0.72
N ALA A 109 12.32 0.59 0.21
CA ALA A 109 11.11 0.52 1.03
C ALA A 109 11.19 -0.59 2.09
N SER A 110 11.71 -1.78 1.74
CA SER A 110 11.88 -2.88 2.69
C SER A 110 12.81 -2.54 3.87
N GLN A 111 13.78 -1.65 3.65
CA GLN A 111 14.76 -1.21 4.64
C GLN A 111 14.36 0.11 5.34
N GLY A 112 13.26 0.75 4.93
CA GLY A 112 12.77 2.05 5.42
C GLY A 112 12.18 2.07 6.83
N GLY A 113 12.47 1.08 7.68
CA GLY A 113 11.97 1.00 9.05
C GLY A 113 10.43 1.01 9.15
N MET A 114 9.88 2.01 9.83
CA MET A 114 8.42 2.20 9.97
C MET A 114 7.77 2.91 8.78
N HIS A 115 8.56 3.55 7.90
CA HIS A 115 8.02 4.30 6.77
C HIS A 115 7.59 3.37 5.62
N LYS A 116 8.39 2.32 5.36
CA LYS A 116 8.18 1.28 4.34
C LYS A 116 7.60 1.76 3.01
N TYR A 117 8.12 2.89 2.54
CA TYR A 117 7.70 3.58 1.32
C TYR A 117 8.95 4.03 0.58
N ALA A 118 8.91 3.95 -0.74
CA ALA A 118 9.90 4.57 -1.62
C ALA A 118 9.22 5.01 -2.92
N SER A 119 9.70 6.11 -3.50
CA SER A 119 9.25 6.58 -4.80
C SER A 119 10.36 7.29 -5.54
N ASN A 120 10.40 7.14 -6.86
CA ASN A 120 11.38 7.80 -7.70
C ASN A 120 10.82 8.00 -9.11
N SER A 121 11.61 8.66 -9.95
CA SER A 121 11.34 8.81 -11.37
C SER A 121 12.59 8.61 -12.20
N THR A 122 12.43 8.03 -13.39
CA THR A 122 13.49 7.91 -14.39
C THR A 122 13.03 8.47 -15.74
N GLN A 123 13.99 8.82 -16.58
CA GLN A 123 13.68 9.06 -17.99
C GLN A 123 13.39 7.73 -18.66
N GLY A 124 12.33 7.71 -19.47
CA GLY A 124 11.99 6.60 -20.34
C GLY A 124 12.00 7.02 -21.81
N PRO A 125 11.53 6.14 -22.71
CA PRO A 125 11.49 6.41 -24.13
C PRO A 125 10.64 7.64 -24.48
N ASP A 126 10.91 8.25 -25.63
CA ASP A 126 10.20 9.43 -26.16
C ASP A 126 10.16 10.66 -25.24
N PHE A 127 11.21 10.87 -24.44
CA PHE A 127 11.29 11.98 -23.49
C PHE A 127 10.16 11.96 -22.45
N GLN A 128 9.59 10.78 -22.18
CA GLN A 128 8.62 10.59 -21.12
C GLN A 128 9.33 10.33 -19.79
N THR A 129 8.74 10.79 -18.70
CA THR A 129 9.22 10.48 -17.35
C THR A 129 8.37 9.36 -16.77
N ILE A 130 9.01 8.28 -16.36
CA ILE A 130 8.38 7.16 -15.66
C ILE A 130 8.43 7.49 -14.17
N HIS A 131 7.27 7.48 -13.52
CA HIS A 131 7.15 7.65 -12.06
C HIS A 131 6.72 6.33 -11.44
N ALA A 132 7.35 5.94 -10.33
CA ALA A 132 6.94 4.77 -9.58
C ALA A 132 7.01 5.02 -8.07
N LEU A 133 6.15 4.31 -7.35
CA LEU A 133 6.18 4.21 -5.90
C LEU A 133 5.88 2.77 -5.49
N VAL A 134 6.45 2.35 -4.36
CA VAL A 134 6.14 1.07 -3.73
C VAL A 134 5.94 1.30 -2.23
N GLN A 135 5.06 0.51 -1.62
CA GLN A 135 4.76 0.64 -0.20
C GLN A 135 4.33 -0.68 0.42
N CYS A 136 4.77 -0.94 1.64
CA CYS A 136 4.29 -2.04 2.49
C CYS A 136 3.62 -1.50 3.75
N THR A 137 2.76 -2.31 4.39
CA THR A 137 2.24 -1.97 5.72
C THR A 137 3.34 -2.04 6.77
N ALA A 138 3.40 -1.05 7.68
CA ALA A 138 4.53 -0.88 8.60
C ALA A 138 4.69 -2.02 9.61
N ASP A 139 3.66 -2.86 9.80
CA ASP A 139 3.67 -4.05 10.65
C ASP A 139 4.45 -5.23 10.08
N LEU A 140 4.79 -5.22 8.79
CA LEU A 140 5.57 -6.30 8.17
C LEU A 140 7.05 -6.24 8.57
N THR A 141 7.74 -7.38 8.55
CA THR A 141 9.21 -7.39 8.66
C THR A 141 9.85 -6.78 7.40
N ALA A 142 11.16 -6.53 7.43
CA ALA A 142 11.89 -6.12 6.22
C ALA A 142 11.79 -7.19 5.12
N GLN A 143 11.96 -8.46 5.49
CA GLN A 143 11.87 -9.59 4.57
C GLN A 143 10.45 -9.76 4.00
N ASP A 144 9.42 -9.68 4.85
CA ASP A 144 8.04 -9.81 4.38
C ASP A 144 7.65 -8.65 3.47
N CYS A 145 8.11 -7.42 3.77
CA CYS A 145 7.91 -6.30 2.87
C CYS A 145 8.60 -6.52 1.52
N PHE A 146 9.87 -6.97 1.53
CA PHE A 146 10.59 -7.29 0.30
C PHE A 146 9.86 -8.34 -0.54
N ASN A 147 9.42 -9.43 0.09
CA ASN A 147 8.67 -10.51 -0.57
C ASN A 147 7.29 -10.05 -1.07
N CYS A 148 6.60 -9.18 -0.32
CA CYS A 148 5.32 -8.62 -0.71
C CYS A 148 5.45 -7.82 -2.03
N LEU A 149 6.50 -7.00 -2.11
CA LEU A 149 6.75 -6.15 -3.28
C LEU A 149 7.24 -6.93 -4.50
N ASP A 150 7.93 -8.07 -4.32
CA ASP A 150 8.27 -9.00 -5.41
C ASP A 150 7.04 -9.60 -6.10
N SER A 151 5.92 -9.72 -5.38
CA SER A 151 4.65 -10.15 -5.97
C SER A 151 3.82 -8.99 -6.54
N GLY A 152 4.31 -7.75 -6.43
CA GLY A 152 3.57 -6.53 -6.77
C GLY A 152 3.83 -5.97 -8.17
N PHE A 153 4.83 -6.50 -8.88
CA PHE A 153 5.18 -6.13 -10.25
C PHE A 153 5.92 -7.27 -10.95
#